data_AF-A0A2A2JJ27-F1
#
_entry.id   AF-A0A2A2JJ27-F1
#
_cell.length_a   1.000
_cell.length_b   1.000
_cell.length_c   1.000
_cell.angle_alpha   90.00
_cell.angle_beta   90.00
_cell.angle_gamma   90.00
#
_symmetry.space_group_name_H-M   'P 1'
#
loop_
_entity.id
_entity.type
_entity.pdbx_description
1 polymer ?
#
loop_
_entity_poly.entity_id
_entity_poly.type
_entity_poly.pdbx_seq_one_letter_code
_entity_poly.pdbx_strand_id
1 'polypeptide(L)'
;MEMQQSFDEGENFNPTLPMLEICVEYKNDEETFNFYIKQISNCPLTPSFSSLRAKVNVYISKGMSRTTWMGWQKSISWQEMRSHNMEKFSTLSVLRSATTVCNEFFACSVPQLQLHFTAMRVVLCDVNKDDEEDLGELHFSISFLSTAERIVVTNLRTTNLLISNKDEFYIRAVLITEKDEYEAHKTESQIWSESYEDGVSFEKRLVFDLSKRKAPMASLLLQIVKLKDQRQDCC
;
A
#
# COMPACT_ATOMS: atom_id res chain seq x y z
N MET A 1 3.07 -40.27 -33.89
CA MET A 1 4.44 -39.78 -33.65
C MET A 1 4.26 -38.48 -32.88
N GLU A 2 4.08 -38.63 -31.57
CA GLU A 2 3.79 -37.54 -30.64
C GLU A 2 5.11 -36.95 -30.16
N MET A 3 5.27 -35.63 -30.25
CA MET A 3 6.33 -34.90 -29.56
C MET A 3 5.80 -34.48 -28.20
N GLN A 4 6.17 -35.23 -27.16
CA GLN A 4 6.20 -34.72 -25.80
C GLN A 4 7.34 -33.70 -25.71
N GLN A 5 7.01 -32.42 -25.59
CA GLN A 5 7.95 -31.43 -25.08
C GLN A 5 7.93 -31.52 -23.55
N SER A 6 8.97 -32.13 -23.00
CA SER A 6 9.32 -32.08 -21.60
C SER A 6 9.54 -30.63 -21.18
N PHE A 7 8.72 -30.13 -20.26
CA PHE A 7 9.02 -28.90 -19.54
C PHE A 7 10.17 -29.20 -18.57
N ASP A 8 11.26 -28.46 -18.70
CA ASP A 8 12.40 -28.48 -17.79
C ASP A 8 11.92 -28.21 -16.36
N GLU A 9 12.06 -29.23 -15.51
CA GLU A 9 12.06 -29.08 -14.06
C GLU A 9 13.42 -28.53 -13.64
N GLY A 10 13.44 -27.41 -12.90
CA GLY A 10 14.62 -27.06 -12.09
C GLY A 10 15.07 -25.61 -12.11
N GLU A 11 14.18 -24.63 -12.00
CA GLU A 11 14.54 -23.41 -11.27
C GLU A 11 14.08 -23.58 -9.82
N ASN A 12 15.06 -23.72 -8.90
CA ASN A 12 14.83 -23.62 -7.47
C ASN A 12 14.26 -22.23 -7.15
N PHE A 13 12.94 -22.11 -7.23
CA PHE A 13 12.19 -20.94 -6.82
C PHE A 13 12.37 -20.78 -5.31
N ASN A 14 13.26 -19.89 -4.91
CA ASN A 14 13.31 -19.39 -3.54
C ASN A 14 12.03 -18.54 -3.34
N PRO A 15 11.00 -18.99 -2.62
CA PRO A 15 9.73 -18.31 -2.59
C PRO A 15 9.78 -17.22 -1.51
N THR A 16 10.46 -16.11 -1.79
CA THR A 16 10.49 -14.95 -0.89
C THR A 16 9.37 -13.96 -1.17
N LEU A 17 8.63 -14.11 -2.28
CA LEU A 17 7.55 -13.21 -2.68
C LEU A 17 6.18 -13.89 -2.59
N PRO A 18 5.12 -13.14 -2.19
CA PRO A 18 3.76 -13.67 -2.16
C PRO A 18 3.28 -14.06 -3.56
N MET A 19 2.60 -15.20 -3.65
CA MET A 19 2.09 -15.76 -4.91
C MET A 19 0.58 -16.01 -4.79
N LEU A 20 -0.19 -15.40 -5.70
CA LEU A 20 -1.64 -15.58 -5.83
C LEU A 20 -1.95 -16.72 -6.80
N GLU A 21 -2.79 -17.66 -6.39
CA GLU A 21 -3.39 -18.67 -7.26
C GLU A 21 -4.84 -18.27 -7.58
N ILE A 22 -5.08 -17.99 -8.86
CA ILE A 22 -6.36 -17.52 -9.40
C ILE A 22 -6.71 -18.25 -10.69
N CYS A 23 -7.97 -18.61 -10.86
CA CYS A 23 -8.50 -19.10 -12.14
C CYS A 23 -9.39 -18.02 -12.77
N VAL A 24 -9.32 -17.86 -14.08
CA VAL A 24 -10.14 -16.92 -14.84
C VAL A 24 -10.77 -17.63 -16.03
N GLU A 25 -12.02 -17.30 -16.33
CA GLU A 25 -12.77 -17.84 -17.46
C GLU A 25 -13.65 -16.73 -18.03
N TYR A 26 -13.75 -16.65 -19.36
CA TYR A 26 -14.72 -15.78 -20.01
C TYR A 26 -15.74 -16.63 -20.77
N LYS A 27 -17.03 -16.46 -20.45
CA LYS A 27 -18.12 -17.13 -21.15
C LYS A 27 -18.70 -16.20 -22.20
N ASN A 28 -18.45 -16.52 -23.47
CA ASN A 28 -18.88 -15.69 -24.60
C ASN A 28 -20.41 -15.55 -24.68
N ASP A 29 -21.16 -16.63 -24.45
CA ASP A 29 -22.63 -16.63 -24.61
C ASP A 29 -23.35 -15.78 -23.56
N GLU A 30 -22.76 -15.67 -22.37
CA GLU A 30 -23.30 -14.91 -21.23
C GLU A 30 -22.67 -13.51 -21.13
N GLU A 31 -21.63 -13.21 -21.93
CA GLU A 31 -20.73 -12.05 -21.75
C GLU A 31 -20.26 -11.85 -20.30
N THR A 32 -19.92 -12.96 -19.63
CA THR A 32 -19.51 -12.97 -18.22
C THR A 32 -18.02 -13.28 -18.06
N PHE A 33 -17.35 -12.44 -17.29
CA PHE A 33 -15.99 -12.67 -16.84
C PHE A 33 -16.02 -13.27 -15.43
N ASN A 34 -15.64 -14.54 -15.34
CA ASN A 34 -15.62 -15.34 -14.14
C ASN A 34 -14.19 -15.41 -13.60
N PHE A 35 -14.06 -15.31 -12.28
CA PHE A 35 -12.78 -15.53 -11.63
C PHE A 35 -12.95 -16.20 -10.27
N TYR A 36 -12.01 -17.09 -9.97
CA TYR A 36 -11.97 -17.88 -8.75
C TYR A 36 -10.67 -17.62 -8.00
N ILE A 37 -10.78 -16.99 -6.83
CA ILE A 37 -9.66 -16.70 -5.95
C ILE A 37 -9.44 -17.92 -5.05
N LYS A 38 -8.40 -18.71 -5.33
CA LYS A 38 -8.14 -19.94 -4.58
C LYS A 38 -7.37 -19.65 -3.30
N GLN A 39 -6.12 -19.19 -3.43
CA GLN A 39 -5.25 -18.97 -2.26
C GLN A 39 -4.10 -18.01 -2.57
N ILE A 40 -3.48 -17.50 -1.51
CA ILE A 40 -2.22 -16.75 -1.56
C ILE A 40 -1.19 -17.50 -0.71
N SER A 41 -0.08 -17.91 -1.33
CA SER A 41 1.05 -18.56 -0.67
C SER A 41 2.21 -17.58 -0.45
N ASN A 42 3.09 -17.90 0.50
CA ASN A 42 4.25 -17.08 0.86
C ASN A 42 3.86 -15.64 1.22
N CYS A 43 2.69 -15.47 1.84
CA CYS A 43 2.24 -14.16 2.29
C CYS A 43 3.26 -13.63 3.32
N PRO A 44 3.94 -12.51 3.06
CA PRO A 44 4.89 -11.98 4.02
C PRO A 44 4.13 -11.62 5.30
N LEU A 45 4.61 -12.11 6.43
CA LEU A 45 4.24 -11.62 7.76
C LEU A 45 4.97 -10.28 7.98
N THR A 46 4.80 -9.33 7.05
CA THR A 46 5.37 -8.00 7.17
C THR A 46 4.68 -7.22 8.30
N PRO A 47 5.40 -6.34 9.00
CA PRO A 47 4.84 -5.49 10.07
C PRO A 47 3.81 -4.46 9.57
N SER A 48 3.56 -4.38 8.26
CA SER A 48 2.56 -3.51 7.62
C SER A 48 1.11 -4.00 7.75
N PHE A 49 0.91 -5.19 8.30
CA PHE A 49 -0.41 -5.74 8.61
C PHE A 49 -0.65 -5.69 10.12
N SER A 50 -1.75 -5.06 10.52
CA SER A 50 -2.11 -4.84 11.93
C SER A 50 -3.01 -5.95 12.47
N SER A 51 -3.63 -6.75 11.60
CA SER A 51 -4.50 -7.86 11.99
C SER A 51 -4.06 -9.21 11.44
N LEU A 52 -4.48 -10.23 12.19
CA LEU A 52 -4.28 -11.64 11.85
C LEU A 52 -5.23 -12.11 10.75
N ARG A 53 -6.23 -11.29 10.37
CA ARG A 53 -7.17 -11.62 9.31
C ARG A 53 -6.88 -10.79 8.06
N ALA A 54 -7.00 -11.42 6.91
CA ALA A 54 -6.92 -10.74 5.62
C ALA A 54 -8.11 -11.11 4.77
N LYS A 55 -8.33 -10.30 3.74
CA LYS A 55 -9.22 -10.59 2.65
C LYS A 55 -8.60 -10.12 1.34
N VAL A 56 -9.09 -10.61 0.23
CA VAL A 56 -8.64 -10.22 -1.10
C VAL A 56 -9.69 -9.32 -1.72
N ASN A 57 -9.28 -8.11 -2.09
CA ASN A 57 -10.09 -7.21 -2.88
C ASN A 57 -9.67 -7.33 -4.35
N VAL A 58 -10.65 -7.55 -5.21
CA VAL A 58 -10.50 -7.55 -6.66
C VAL A 58 -11.20 -6.33 -7.22
N TYR A 59 -10.50 -5.60 -8.06
CA TYR A 59 -10.98 -4.39 -8.72
C TYR A 59 -11.00 -4.62 -10.22
N ILE A 60 -12.15 -4.43 -10.84
CA ILE A 60 -12.35 -4.54 -12.28
C ILE A 60 -12.70 -3.17 -12.83
N SER A 61 -11.92 -2.71 -13.81
CA SER A 61 -12.18 -1.47 -14.55
C SER A 61 -12.24 -1.77 -16.04
N LYS A 62 -13.27 -1.26 -16.72
CA LYS A 62 -13.60 -1.55 -18.12
C LYS A 62 -13.29 -0.34 -19.00
N GLY A 63 -12.99 -0.57 -20.29
CA GLY A 63 -12.76 0.51 -21.25
C GLY A 63 -11.40 1.20 -21.10
N MET A 64 -10.43 0.54 -20.48
CA MET A 64 -9.09 1.06 -20.25
C MET A 64 -8.27 0.98 -21.54
N SER A 65 -7.87 2.13 -22.09
CA SER A 65 -6.98 2.17 -23.25
C SER A 65 -5.58 1.66 -22.87
N ARG A 66 -5.10 0.65 -23.61
CA ARG A 66 -3.73 0.11 -23.46
C ARG A 66 -2.73 0.79 -24.38
N THR A 67 -3.17 1.77 -25.16
CA THR A 67 -2.32 2.51 -26.11
C THR A 67 -2.39 3.99 -25.83
N THR A 68 -1.24 4.67 -25.89
CA THR A 68 -1.20 6.14 -25.93
C THR A 68 -1.82 6.65 -27.23
N TRP A 69 -2.10 7.95 -27.30
CA TRP A 69 -2.55 8.59 -28.56
C TRP A 69 -1.54 8.43 -29.71
N MET A 70 -0.27 8.14 -29.40
CA MET A 70 0.80 7.84 -30.37
C MET A 70 0.92 6.33 -30.71
N GLY A 71 0.01 5.49 -30.20
CA GLY A 71 -0.03 4.05 -30.49
C GLY A 71 0.95 3.18 -29.68
N TRP A 72 1.63 3.73 -28.68
CA TRP A 72 2.56 2.95 -27.86
C TRP A 72 1.84 2.21 -26.75
N GLN A 73 2.28 0.99 -26.46
CA GLN A 73 1.75 0.20 -25.36
C GLN A 73 2.03 0.90 -24.02
N LYS A 74 0.97 1.08 -23.22
CA LYS A 74 1.00 1.78 -21.93
C LYS A 74 0.60 0.81 -20.82
N SER A 75 1.28 0.88 -19.67
CA SER A 75 0.84 0.25 -18.43
C SER A 75 -0.28 1.06 -17.78
N ILE A 76 -1.34 0.41 -17.36
CA ILE A 76 -2.47 1.05 -16.67
C ILE A 76 -2.10 1.27 -15.20
N SER A 77 -2.15 2.51 -14.73
CA SER A 77 -1.84 2.85 -13.35
C SER A 77 -3.03 2.65 -12.41
N TRP A 78 -2.77 2.63 -11.09
CA TRP A 78 -3.85 2.54 -10.10
C TRP A 78 -4.74 3.78 -10.08
N GLN A 79 -4.16 4.98 -10.21
CA GLN A 79 -4.93 6.22 -10.26
C GLN A 79 -5.87 6.23 -11.46
N GLU A 80 -5.40 5.72 -12.60
CA GLU A 80 -6.21 5.62 -13.82
C GLU A 80 -7.36 4.61 -13.68
N MET A 81 -7.14 3.48 -12.99
CA MET A 81 -8.23 2.55 -12.67
C MET A 81 -9.27 3.17 -11.74
N ARG A 82 -8.83 3.94 -10.73
CA ARG A 82 -9.70 4.62 -9.75
C ARG A 82 -10.52 5.75 -10.37
N SER A 83 -9.99 6.43 -11.40
CA SER A 83 -10.72 7.51 -12.08
C SER A 83 -11.84 7.00 -13.01
N HIS A 84 -11.86 5.69 -13.29
CA HIS A 84 -12.93 5.02 -14.03
C HIS A 84 -13.92 4.35 -13.07
N ASN A 85 -15.13 4.05 -13.56
CA ASN A 85 -16.13 3.30 -12.77
C ASN A 85 -15.60 1.88 -12.52
N MET A 86 -15.25 1.61 -11.27
CA MET A 86 -14.55 0.40 -10.85
C MET A 86 -15.45 -0.48 -10.00
N GLU A 87 -15.61 -1.74 -10.40
CA GLU A 87 -16.34 -2.74 -9.62
C GLU A 87 -15.39 -3.40 -8.61
N LYS A 88 -15.74 -3.36 -7.32
CA LYS A 88 -15.00 -3.99 -6.23
C LYS A 88 -15.68 -5.29 -5.83
N PHE A 89 -14.93 -6.39 -5.85
CA PHE A 89 -15.30 -7.68 -5.27
C PHE A 89 -14.39 -7.93 -4.07
N SER A 90 -14.93 -8.49 -3.00
CA SER A 90 -14.18 -8.77 -1.78
C SER A 90 -14.42 -10.20 -1.37
N THR A 91 -13.36 -10.94 -1.06
CA THR A 91 -13.48 -12.23 -0.39
C THR A 91 -13.93 -12.04 1.06
N LEU A 92 -14.38 -13.11 1.67
CA LEU A 92 -14.52 -13.23 3.11
C LEU A 92 -13.18 -12.99 3.81
N SER A 93 -13.32 -12.48 5.03
CA SER A 93 -12.24 -12.28 5.97
C SER A 93 -11.76 -13.63 6.50
N VAL A 94 -10.53 -14.03 6.16
CA VAL A 94 -9.92 -15.30 6.56
C VAL A 94 -8.70 -15.07 7.46
N LEU A 95 -8.38 -16.06 8.30
CA LEU A 95 -7.17 -16.01 9.12
C LEU A 95 -5.94 -16.16 8.21
N ARG A 96 -4.97 -15.27 8.38
CA ARG A 96 -3.72 -15.31 7.62
C ARG A 96 -2.86 -16.47 8.10
N SER A 97 -2.27 -17.17 7.14
CA SER A 97 -1.22 -18.14 7.38
C SER A 97 -0.19 -18.05 6.24
N ALA A 98 0.87 -18.86 6.30
CA ALA A 98 1.83 -18.99 5.20
C ALA A 98 1.13 -19.25 3.85
N THR A 99 0.02 -19.99 3.89
CA THR A 99 -0.92 -20.16 2.77
C THR A 99 -2.31 -19.74 3.21
N THR A 100 -2.76 -18.58 2.76
CA THR A 100 -4.09 -18.04 3.07
C THR A 100 -5.06 -18.49 1.99
N VAL A 101 -6.03 -19.33 2.37
CA VAL A 101 -7.03 -19.89 1.45
C VAL A 101 -8.28 -19.03 1.45
N CYS A 102 -8.75 -18.64 0.26
CA CYS A 102 -9.97 -17.86 0.07
C CYS A 102 -11.10 -18.75 -0.49
N ASN A 103 -10.83 -19.46 -1.58
CA ASN A 103 -11.77 -20.35 -2.29
C ASN A 103 -13.11 -19.68 -2.66
N GLU A 104 -13.05 -18.48 -3.24
CA GLU A 104 -14.25 -17.71 -3.57
C GLU A 104 -14.38 -17.43 -5.06
N PHE A 105 -15.59 -17.57 -5.57
CA PHE A 105 -15.97 -17.36 -6.95
C PHE A 105 -16.71 -16.05 -7.12
N PHE A 106 -16.37 -15.32 -8.17
CA PHE A 106 -17.02 -14.08 -8.56
C PHE A 106 -17.26 -14.07 -10.07
N ALA A 107 -18.27 -13.31 -10.47
CA ALA A 107 -18.59 -13.07 -11.87
C ALA A 107 -18.99 -11.60 -12.05
N CYS A 108 -18.61 -11.01 -13.18
CA CYS A 108 -19.08 -9.70 -13.59
C CYS A 108 -19.38 -9.67 -15.09
N SER A 109 -20.34 -8.83 -15.50
CA SER A 109 -20.68 -8.67 -16.91
C SER A 109 -19.60 -7.83 -17.60
N VAL A 110 -18.96 -8.38 -18.62
CA VAL A 110 -17.95 -7.71 -19.44
C VAL A 110 -18.29 -7.98 -20.90
N PRO A 111 -18.76 -6.97 -21.67
CA PRO A 111 -19.02 -7.15 -23.09
C PRO A 111 -17.78 -7.66 -23.82
N GLN A 112 -17.95 -8.51 -24.82
CA GLN A 112 -16.81 -9.16 -25.50
C GLN A 112 -15.85 -8.11 -26.11
N LEU A 113 -16.41 -7.03 -26.64
CA LEU A 113 -15.67 -5.88 -27.20
C LEU A 113 -14.86 -5.10 -26.15
N GLN A 114 -15.15 -5.25 -24.86
CA GLN A 114 -14.44 -4.57 -23.78
C GLN A 114 -13.46 -5.48 -23.04
N LEU A 115 -13.47 -6.79 -23.29
CA LEU A 115 -12.63 -7.75 -22.55
C LEU A 115 -11.14 -7.40 -22.64
N HIS A 116 -10.65 -7.01 -23.82
CA HIS A 116 -9.26 -6.62 -24.03
C HIS A 116 -8.90 -5.25 -23.42
N PHE A 117 -9.91 -4.40 -23.16
CA PHE A 117 -9.79 -3.13 -22.44
C PHE A 117 -10.17 -3.26 -20.96
N THR A 118 -10.28 -4.47 -20.44
CA THR A 118 -10.56 -4.69 -19.02
C THR A 118 -9.25 -4.84 -18.26
N ALA A 119 -9.16 -4.13 -17.14
CA ALA A 119 -8.06 -4.20 -16.19
C ALA A 119 -8.57 -4.82 -14.89
N MET A 120 -7.86 -5.85 -14.45
CA MET A 120 -8.09 -6.52 -13.17
C MET A 120 -6.92 -6.22 -12.25
N ARG A 121 -7.22 -5.76 -11.03
CA ARG A 121 -6.23 -5.62 -9.97
C ARG A 121 -6.67 -6.42 -8.76
N VAL A 122 -5.76 -7.22 -8.23
CA VAL A 122 -5.99 -8.02 -7.02
C VAL A 122 -5.10 -7.48 -5.91
N VAL A 123 -5.68 -7.24 -4.74
CA VAL A 123 -5.00 -6.65 -3.59
C VAL A 123 -5.33 -7.48 -2.35
N LEU A 124 -4.30 -7.93 -1.63
CA LEU A 124 -4.47 -8.49 -0.30
C LEU A 124 -4.61 -7.35 0.71
N CYS A 125 -5.73 -7.31 1.41
CA CYS A 125 -6.08 -6.29 2.37
C CYS A 125 -6.16 -6.89 3.78
N ASP A 126 -5.80 -6.08 4.77
CA ASP A 126 -6.13 -6.37 6.16
C ASP A 126 -7.62 -6.13 6.39
N VAL A 127 -8.26 -6.95 7.21
CA VAL A 127 -9.70 -6.84 7.52
C VAL A 127 -10.00 -5.57 8.33
N ASN A 128 -8.98 -4.99 8.97
CA ASN A 128 -9.11 -3.70 9.64
C ASN A 128 -8.89 -2.49 8.70
N LYS A 129 -8.65 -2.70 7.40
CA LYS A 129 -8.26 -1.65 6.43
C LYS A 129 -9.30 -1.35 5.35
N ASP A 130 -10.56 -1.73 5.52
CA ASP A 130 -11.61 -1.29 4.57
C ASP A 130 -12.06 0.16 4.74
N ASP A 131 -11.68 0.83 5.84
CA ASP A 131 -12.04 2.22 6.13
C ASP A 131 -10.82 3.15 6.27
N GLU A 132 -9.65 2.79 5.73
CA GLU A 132 -8.57 3.78 5.65
C GLU A 132 -8.78 4.61 4.38
N GLU A 133 -9.51 5.73 4.54
CA GLU A 133 -9.30 6.90 3.69
C GLU A 133 -7.79 7.11 3.55
N ASP A 134 -7.31 7.43 2.34
CA ASP A 134 -5.89 7.69 2.10
C ASP A 134 -5.46 8.88 2.96
N LEU A 135 -4.85 8.61 4.12
CA LEU A 135 -4.42 9.63 5.09
C LEU A 135 -3.22 10.43 4.56
N GLY A 136 -2.63 9.99 3.46
CA GLY A 136 -1.46 10.56 2.80
C GLY A 136 -0.17 9.80 3.04
N GLU A 137 0.87 10.28 2.39
CA GLU A 137 2.19 9.64 2.31
C GLU A 137 3.24 10.51 3.00
N LEU A 138 4.18 9.88 3.69
CA LEU A 138 5.36 10.52 4.28
C LEU A 138 6.64 9.94 3.66
N HIS A 139 7.33 10.75 2.88
CA HIS A 139 8.67 10.48 2.37
C HIS A 139 9.71 10.98 3.36
N PHE A 140 10.74 10.16 3.61
CA PHE A 140 11.86 10.51 4.44
C PHE A 140 13.09 9.67 4.09
N SER A 141 14.26 10.15 4.49
CA SER A 141 15.51 9.42 4.45
C SER A 141 15.99 9.17 5.87
N ILE A 142 16.47 7.96 6.14
CA ILE A 142 17.01 7.58 7.44
C ILE A 142 18.47 7.18 7.29
N SER A 143 19.32 7.59 8.22
CA SER A 143 20.75 7.27 8.19
C SER A 143 21.26 7.02 9.60
N PHE A 144 21.87 5.85 9.80
CA PHE A 144 22.55 5.51 11.05
C PHE A 144 24.05 5.80 10.93
N LEU A 145 24.51 6.80 11.69
CA LEU A 145 25.91 7.21 11.76
C LEU A 145 26.58 6.46 12.89
N SER A 146 27.11 5.27 12.58
CA SER A 146 27.65 4.38 13.59
C SER A 146 28.76 5.05 14.44
N THR A 147 29.70 5.77 13.84
CA THR A 147 30.80 6.44 14.58
C THR A 147 30.31 7.53 15.53
N ALA A 148 29.24 8.23 15.16
CA ALA A 148 28.64 9.28 15.98
C ALA A 148 27.55 8.74 16.92
N GLU A 149 27.25 7.43 16.86
CA GLU A 149 26.15 6.78 17.57
C GLU A 149 24.84 7.55 17.45
N ARG A 150 24.47 7.91 16.22
CA ARG A 150 23.29 8.74 15.92
C ARG A 150 22.44 8.16 14.82
N ILE A 151 21.15 8.35 14.92
CA ILE A 151 20.22 8.18 13.80
C ILE A 151 19.70 9.55 13.37
N VAL A 152 19.70 9.76 12.06
CA VAL A 152 19.32 11.04 11.45
C VAL A 152 18.18 10.78 10.48
N VAL A 153 17.08 11.52 10.65
CA VAL A 153 15.94 11.55 9.73
C VAL A 153 15.99 12.87 8.96
N THR A 154 16.03 12.77 7.63
CA THR A 154 16.13 13.92 6.71
C THR A 154 15.14 13.78 5.54
N ASN A 155 15.11 14.78 4.65
CA ASN A 155 14.28 14.78 3.44
C ASN A 155 12.80 14.49 3.73
N LEU A 156 12.29 15.07 4.82
CA LEU A 156 10.92 14.88 5.27
C LEU A 156 9.98 15.61 4.32
N ARG A 157 9.11 14.87 3.63
CA ARG A 157 8.12 15.42 2.70
C ARG A 157 6.82 14.65 2.81
N THR A 158 5.70 15.35 2.84
CA THR A 158 4.38 14.75 2.90
C THR A 158 3.59 15.04 1.63
N THR A 159 2.92 14.04 1.09
CA THR A 159 2.08 14.12 -0.11
C THR A 159 0.70 13.55 0.20
N ASN A 160 -0.34 13.97 -0.54
CA ASN A 160 -1.70 13.41 -0.45
C ASN A 160 -2.31 13.38 0.97
N LEU A 161 -1.94 14.32 1.86
CA LEU A 161 -2.48 14.33 3.21
C LEU A 161 -3.98 14.61 3.22
N LEU A 162 -4.73 13.80 3.96
CA LEU A 162 -6.15 14.01 4.21
C LEU A 162 -6.37 15.06 5.30
N ILE A 163 -5.99 16.29 4.98
CA ILE A 163 -6.03 17.43 5.90
C ILE A 163 -6.87 18.54 5.26
N SER A 164 -7.70 19.22 6.05
CA SER A 164 -8.53 20.31 5.54
C SER A 164 -7.66 21.53 5.22
N ASN A 165 -8.09 22.32 4.24
CA ASN A 165 -7.39 23.54 3.86
C ASN A 165 -7.26 24.48 5.08
N LYS A 166 -6.05 24.99 5.33
CA LYS A 166 -5.64 25.83 6.48
C LYS A 166 -5.38 25.12 7.82
N ASP A 167 -5.46 23.80 7.88
CA ASP A 167 -5.01 23.09 9.07
C ASP A 167 -3.48 23.17 9.21
N GLU A 168 -3.01 23.35 10.45
CA GLU A 168 -1.60 23.34 10.78
C GLU A 168 -1.18 21.93 11.24
N PHE A 169 -0.05 21.43 10.76
CA PHE A 169 0.46 20.10 11.10
C PHE A 169 1.98 20.07 11.18
N TYR A 170 2.52 19.07 11.88
CA TYR A 170 3.96 18.83 11.99
C TYR A 170 4.25 17.34 12.02
N ILE A 171 5.51 16.97 11.75
CA ILE A 171 5.98 15.60 11.87
C ILE A 171 6.64 15.41 13.23
N ARG A 172 6.21 14.38 13.96
CA ARG A 172 6.79 13.93 15.22
C ARG A 172 7.50 12.60 15.00
N ALA A 173 8.76 12.52 15.42
CA ALA A 173 9.54 11.30 15.43
C ALA A 173 9.81 10.88 16.87
N VAL A 174 9.55 9.63 17.21
CA VAL A 174 9.76 9.05 18.55
C VAL A 174 10.66 7.84 18.42
N LEU A 175 11.83 7.90 19.03
CA LEU A 175 12.73 6.77 19.18
C LEU A 175 12.37 6.02 20.45
N ILE A 176 12.12 4.72 20.34
CA ILE A 176 11.74 3.82 21.43
C ILE A 176 12.80 2.73 21.54
N THR A 177 13.29 2.47 22.75
CA THR A 177 14.23 1.37 23.03
C THR A 177 13.64 0.40 24.05
N GLU A 178 14.19 -0.81 24.19
CA GLU A 178 13.67 -1.90 25.07
C GLU A 178 13.38 -1.53 26.54
N LYS A 179 13.89 -0.40 27.04
CA LYS A 179 13.68 0.05 28.43
C LYS A 179 12.56 1.09 28.59
N ASP A 180 11.68 1.23 27.60
CA ASP A 180 10.67 2.30 27.52
C ASP A 180 11.26 3.73 27.56
N GLU A 181 12.58 3.87 27.36
CA GLU A 181 13.20 5.17 27.11
C GLU A 181 12.72 5.64 25.74
N TYR A 182 11.93 6.71 25.73
CA TYR A 182 11.49 7.37 24.52
C TYR A 182 12.09 8.76 24.39
N GLU A 183 12.69 9.05 23.25
CA GLU A 183 13.13 10.39 22.86
C GLU A 183 12.22 10.86 21.73
N ALA A 184 11.68 12.08 21.82
CA ALA A 184 10.77 12.61 20.83
C ALA A 184 11.27 13.94 20.26
N HIS A 185 11.33 14.02 18.93
CA HIS A 185 11.65 15.24 18.19
C HIS A 185 10.49 15.61 17.28
N LYS A 186 10.35 16.91 16.99
CA LYS A 186 9.34 17.43 16.06
C LYS A 186 9.92 18.40 15.05
N THR A 187 9.35 18.44 13.86
CA THR A 187 9.63 19.46 12.85
C THR A 187 9.05 20.82 13.25
N GLU A 188 9.32 21.83 12.44
CA GLU A 188 8.47 23.01 12.31
C GLU A 188 7.04 22.61 11.92
N SER A 189 6.08 23.45 12.30
CA SER A 189 4.72 23.34 11.84
C SER A 189 4.57 23.96 10.45
N GLN A 190 3.71 23.38 9.63
CA GLN A 190 3.35 23.87 8.31
C GLN A 190 1.83 23.97 8.19
N ILE A 191 1.36 24.95 7.41
CA ILE A 191 -0.07 25.11 7.11
C ILE A 191 -0.35 24.44 5.76
N TRP A 192 -1.33 23.53 5.73
CA TRP A 192 -1.74 22.91 4.47
C TRP A 192 -2.44 23.93 3.58
N SER A 193 -2.01 24.00 2.32
CA SER A 193 -2.60 24.82 1.26
C SER A 193 -2.80 23.96 0.02
N GLU A 194 -3.95 24.11 -0.65
CA GLU A 194 -4.27 23.42 -1.91
C GLU A 194 -3.28 23.72 -3.05
N SER A 195 -2.45 24.76 -2.92
CA SER A 195 -1.38 25.09 -3.86
C SER A 195 -0.18 24.13 -3.84
N TYR A 196 -0.10 23.21 -2.88
CA TYR A 196 0.97 22.21 -2.79
C TYR A 196 0.62 20.92 -3.55
N GLU A 197 0.41 21.01 -4.87
CA GLU A 197 0.15 19.83 -5.73
C GLU A 197 1.27 18.76 -5.62
N ASP A 198 2.49 19.21 -5.32
CA ASP A 198 3.67 18.36 -5.13
C ASP A 198 3.92 17.93 -3.67
N GLY A 199 3.09 18.35 -2.72
CA GLY A 199 3.27 18.08 -1.29
C GLY A 199 4.18 19.08 -0.53
N VAL A 200 4.28 18.90 0.78
CA VAL A 200 4.94 19.82 1.72
C VAL A 200 6.26 19.23 2.20
N SER A 201 7.34 19.98 2.09
CA SER A 201 8.67 19.57 2.57
C SER A 201 9.04 20.28 3.87
N PHE A 202 9.73 19.58 4.75
CA PHE A 202 10.21 20.07 6.04
C PHE A 202 11.73 20.20 6.01
N GLU A 203 12.24 21.35 6.43
CA GLU A 203 13.68 21.65 6.40
C GLU A 203 14.40 21.05 7.62
N LYS A 204 13.69 20.94 8.75
CA LYS A 204 14.29 20.46 10.00
C LYS A 204 14.63 18.98 9.93
N ARG A 205 15.89 18.67 10.23
CA ARG A 205 16.39 17.31 10.43
C ARG A 205 16.12 16.86 11.86
N LEU A 206 15.73 15.61 12.04
CA LEU A 206 15.48 15.02 13.36
C LEU A 206 16.65 14.09 13.69
N VAL A 207 17.33 14.33 14.81
CA VAL A 207 18.56 13.64 15.20
C VAL A 207 18.37 13.04 16.57
N PHE A 208 18.70 11.76 16.71
CA PHE A 208 18.60 11.03 17.97
C PHE A 208 19.95 10.37 18.27
N ASP A 209 20.33 10.38 19.54
CA ASP A 209 21.48 9.63 20.01
C ASP A 209 21.07 8.17 20.24
N LEU A 210 21.70 7.25 19.50
CA LEU A 210 21.41 5.82 19.52
C LEU A 210 22.71 5.01 19.46
N SER A 211 23.09 4.43 20.59
CA SER A 211 24.27 3.57 20.67
C SER A 211 24.16 2.38 19.70
N LYS A 212 25.30 1.95 19.13
CA LYS A 212 25.33 0.80 18.20
C LYS A 212 24.75 -0.47 18.80
N ARG A 213 24.89 -0.64 20.12
CA ARG A 213 24.40 -1.82 20.86
C ARG A 213 22.87 -1.82 20.96
N LYS A 214 22.25 -0.65 21.09
CA LYS A 214 20.79 -0.51 21.19
C LYS A 214 20.11 -0.46 19.81
N ALA A 215 20.83 -0.12 18.75
CA ALA A 215 20.25 0.09 17.41
C ALA A 215 19.42 -1.07 16.84
N PRO A 216 19.82 -2.36 16.98
CA PRO A 216 19.02 -3.48 16.48
C PRO A 216 17.67 -3.66 17.19
N MET A 217 17.53 -3.08 18.39
CA MET A 217 16.36 -3.26 19.26
C MET A 217 15.60 -1.95 19.44
N ALA A 218 15.94 -0.93 18.65
CA ALA A 218 15.28 0.36 18.66
C ALA A 218 14.19 0.43 17.59
N SER A 219 13.08 1.06 17.92
CA SER A 219 11.98 1.37 17.01
C SER A 219 11.91 2.87 16.81
N LEU A 220 11.79 3.33 15.55
CA LEU A 220 11.52 4.73 15.24
C LEU A 220 10.08 4.85 14.73
N LEU A 221 9.27 5.62 15.47
CA LEU A 221 7.89 5.93 15.11
C LEU A 221 7.81 7.34 14.53
N LEU A 222 7.35 7.47 13.29
CA LEU A 222 7.08 8.75 12.64
C LEU A 222 5.57 8.97 12.55
N GLN A 223 5.11 10.15 12.99
CA GLN A 223 3.70 10.51 13.06
C GLN A 223 3.49 11.90 12.46
N ILE A 224 2.42 12.06 11.69
CA ILE A 224 1.93 13.37 11.26
C ILE A 224 0.87 13.80 12.27
N VAL A 225 1.08 14.97 12.88
CA VAL A 225 0.22 15.46 13.96
C VAL A 225 -0.43 16.76 13.52
N LYS A 226 -1.75 16.74 13.37
CA LYS A 226 -2.58 17.93 13.17
C LYS A 226 -2.72 18.69 14.49
N LEU A 227 -2.50 20.00 14.47
CA LEU A 227 -2.78 20.88 15.59
C LEU A 227 -4.29 21.18 15.62
N LYS A 228 -4.94 20.92 16.76
CA LYS A 228 -6.34 21.33 16.95
C LYS A 228 -6.38 22.83 17.28
N ASP A 229 -7.30 23.55 16.65
CA ASP A 229 -7.59 24.95 16.96
C ASP A 229 -8.23 25.04 18.35
N GLN A 230 -7.55 25.65 19.33
CA GLN A 230 -8.03 25.79 20.73
C GLN A 230 -9.08 26.91 20.89
N ARG A 231 -10.00 27.09 19.93
CA ARG A 231 -11.00 28.19 19.94
C ARG A 231 -12.46 27.73 20.06
N GLN A 232 -12.72 26.54 20.56
CA GLN A 232 -14.07 26.09 20.89
C GLN A 232 -14.06 25.30 22.20
N ASP A 233 -13.99 26.02 23.32
CA ASP A 233 -14.43 25.56 24.66
C ASP A 233 -14.54 26.79 25.58
N CYS A 234 -15.37 27.77 25.19
CA CYS A 234 -15.84 28.87 26.05
C CYS A 234 -17.12 29.45 25.43
N CYS A 235 -18.24 28.75 25.60
CA CYS A 235 -19.61 29.29 25.57
C CYS A 235 -20.48 28.38 26.43
#